data_AF-A0AAV1MZF1-F1
#
_entry.id   AF-A0AAV1MZF1-F1
#
_cell.length_a   1.000
_cell.length_b   1.000
_cell.length_c   1.000
_cell.angle_alpha   90.00
_cell.angle_beta   90.00
_cell.angle_gamma   90.00
#
_symmetry.space_group_name_H-M   'P 1'
#
loop_
_entity.id
_entity.type
_entity.pdbx_description
1 polymer ?
#
loop_
_entity_poly.entity_id
_entity_poly.type
_entity_poly.pdbx_seq_one_letter_code
_entity_poly.pdbx_strand_id
1 'polypeptide(L)'
;MYNSQLNLWIRVASLNKGRWRHKMGVLLGKVYAVGGYDGQSRLSSVECYDSFSNRWTEVAPMKEAVSSPAVASCAGKLFVIGGGPDDDTCSDKVGNRCVLPPTTQLSI
;
A
#
# COMPACT_ATOMS: atom_id res chain seq x y z
N MET A 1 -0.96 -15.17 -5.32
CA MET A 1 -1.85 -15.65 -4.24
C MET A 1 -1.61 -17.13 -4.03
N TYR A 2 -1.42 -17.57 -2.79
CA TYR A 2 -1.21 -18.98 -2.49
C TYR A 2 -2.56 -19.69 -2.33
N ASN A 3 -2.77 -20.78 -3.06
CA ASN A 3 -3.93 -21.67 -2.89
C ASN A 3 -3.48 -22.88 -2.05
N SER A 4 -3.99 -22.99 -0.83
CA SER A 4 -3.65 -24.06 0.11
C SER A 4 -4.21 -25.43 -0.27
N GLN A 5 -5.34 -25.48 -0.99
CA GLN A 5 -5.96 -26.75 -1.41
C GLN A 5 -5.14 -27.43 -2.51
N LEU A 6 -4.58 -26.63 -3.41
CA LEU A 6 -3.77 -27.12 -4.52
C LEU A 6 -2.27 -27.08 -4.22
N ASN A 7 -1.86 -26.45 -3.12
CA ASN A 7 -0.45 -26.16 -2.79
C ASN A 7 0.29 -25.46 -3.96
N LEU A 8 -0.36 -24.46 -4.55
CA LEU A 8 0.14 -23.75 -5.74
C LEU A 8 0.10 -22.24 -5.55
N TRP A 9 1.09 -21.57 -6.14
CA TRP A 9 1.10 -20.12 -6.28
C TRP A 9 0.40 -19.72 -7.58
N ILE A 10 -0.71 -19.00 -7.45
CA ILE A 10 -1.47 -18.46 -8.56
C ILE A 10 -1.04 -17.02 -8.81
N ARG A 11 -0.76 -16.69 -10.07
CA ARG A 11 -0.44 -15.32 -10.49
C ARG A 11 -1.70 -14.45 -10.37
N VAL A 12 -1.57 -13.33 -9.67
CA VAL A 12 -2.61 -12.30 -9.56
C VAL A 12 -2.25 -11.12 -10.45
N ALA A 13 -3.16 -10.16 -10.61
CA ALA A 13 -2.87 -8.94 -11.35
C ALA A 13 -1.61 -8.25 -10.84
N SER A 14 -0.83 -7.75 -11.80
CA SER A 14 0.34 -6.92 -11.52
C SER A 14 -0.09 -5.56 -10.99
N LEU A 15 0.75 -4.94 -10.16
CA LEU A 15 0.62 -3.53 -9.79
C LEU A 15 0.56 -2.65 -11.04
N ASN A 16 -0.14 -1.52 -10.96
CA ASN A 16 -0.21 -0.55 -12.06
C ASN A 16 1.13 0.16 -12.23
N LYS A 17 1.84 0.42 -11.13
CA LYS A 17 3.18 1.02 -11.15
C LYS A 17 4.21 0.09 -10.51
N GLY A 18 5.24 -0.27 -11.27
CA GLY A 18 6.38 -1.02 -10.76
C GLY A 18 7.08 -0.25 -9.64
N ARG A 19 7.33 -0.92 -8.51
CA ARG A 19 7.85 -0.27 -7.29
C ARG A 19 8.74 -1.21 -6.48
N TRP A 20 9.85 -0.70 -5.99
CA TRP A 20 10.81 -1.37 -5.09
C TRP A 20 10.72 -0.78 -3.69
N ARG A 21 11.14 -1.53 -2.66
CA ARG A 21 11.15 -1.07 -1.25
C ARG A 21 9.79 -0.56 -0.74
N HIS A 22 8.69 -0.90 -1.41
CA HIS A 22 7.34 -0.64 -0.93
C HIS A 22 7.01 -1.59 0.22
N LYS A 23 5.99 -1.25 1.02
CA LYS A 23 5.41 -2.18 1.98
C LYS A 23 3.96 -2.46 1.65
N MET A 24 3.47 -3.56 2.20
CA MET A 24 2.09 -3.96 2.08
C MET A 24 1.43 -4.03 3.44
N GLY A 25 0.15 -3.69 3.51
CA GLY A 25 -0.70 -3.86 4.68
C GLY A 25 -2.07 -4.37 4.29
N VAL A 26 -2.76 -5.03 5.22
CA VAL A 26 -4.14 -5.52 5.00
C VAL A 26 -5.10 -4.66 5.81
N LEU A 27 -6.13 -4.14 5.15
CA LEU A 27 -7.18 -3.35 5.78
C LEU A 27 -8.53 -3.73 5.18
N LEU A 28 -9.50 -4.07 6.05
CA LEU A 28 -10.88 -4.40 5.66
C LEU A 28 -10.96 -5.44 4.52
N GLY A 29 -10.11 -6.47 4.58
CA GLY A 29 -10.08 -7.55 3.59
C GLY A 29 -9.40 -7.20 2.26
N LYS A 30 -8.85 -5.99 2.10
CA LYS A 30 -8.09 -5.58 0.93
C LYS A 30 -6.60 -5.43 1.25
N VAL A 31 -5.75 -5.64 0.24
CA VAL A 31 -4.29 -5.49 0.38
C VAL A 31 -3.89 -4.14 -0.19
N TYR A 32 -3.08 -3.38 0.54
CA TYR A 32 -2.62 -2.06 0.14
C TYR A 32 -1.11 -2.09 -0.05
N ALA A 33 -0.62 -1.69 -1.23
CA ALA A 33 0.78 -1.44 -1.51
C ALA A 33 1.08 0.05 -1.35
N VAL A 34 1.99 0.40 -0.45
CA VAL A 34 2.22 1.76 0.01
C VAL A 34 3.65 2.20 -0.32
N GLY A 35 3.76 3.32 -1.04
CA GLY A 35 5.03 3.99 -1.32
C GLY A 35 6.02 3.16 -2.13
N GLY A 36 7.31 3.33 -1.84
CA GLY A 36 8.42 2.67 -2.52
C GLY A 36 9.16 3.59 -3.48
N TYR A 37 9.84 2.99 -4.46
CA TYR A 37 10.67 3.66 -5.45
C TYR A 37 10.44 3.03 -6.83
N ASP A 38 10.15 3.81 -7.86
CA ASP A 38 9.83 3.30 -9.20
C ASP A 38 11.05 3.16 -10.14
N GLY A 39 12.26 3.41 -9.63
CA GLY A 39 13.48 3.46 -10.43
C GLY A 39 13.95 4.88 -10.71
N GLN A 40 13.06 5.87 -10.63
CA GLN A 40 13.35 7.30 -10.86
C GLN A 40 13.07 8.16 -9.62
N SER A 41 11.96 7.89 -8.93
CA SER A 41 11.45 8.71 -7.84
C SER A 41 10.83 7.86 -6.74
N ARG A 42 10.83 8.41 -5.53
CA ARG A 42 10.06 7.83 -4.42
C ARG A 42 8.58 8.05 -4.70
N LEU A 43 7.76 7.11 -4.25
CA LEU A 43 6.32 7.12 -4.51
C LEU A 43 5.56 7.57 -3.26
N SER A 44 4.64 8.51 -3.44
CA SER A 44 3.55 8.76 -2.50
C SER A 44 2.30 7.94 -2.84
N SER A 45 2.27 7.29 -4.01
CA SER A 45 1.10 6.54 -4.47
C SER A 45 0.87 5.29 -3.63
N VAL A 46 -0.42 5.01 -3.43
CA VAL A 46 -0.91 3.81 -2.75
C VAL A 46 -1.83 3.09 -3.70
N GLU A 47 -1.66 1.77 -3.81
CA GLU A 47 -2.50 0.91 -4.64
C GLU A 47 -3.22 -0.11 -3.75
N CYS A 48 -4.50 -0.33 -4.00
CA CYS A 48 -5.33 -1.30 -3.29
C CYS A 48 -5.66 -2.47 -4.22
N TYR A 49 -5.39 -3.69 -3.79
CA TYR A 49 -5.78 -4.91 -4.44
C TYR A 49 -7.13 -5.38 -3.95
N ASP A 50 -8.02 -5.62 -4.90
CA ASP A 50 -9.31 -6.28 -4.68
C ASP A 50 -9.25 -7.72 -5.21
N SER A 51 -9.38 -8.69 -4.31
CA SER A 51 -9.31 -10.11 -4.65
C SER A 51 -10.50 -10.61 -5.46
N PHE A 52 -11.67 -9.95 -5.39
CA PHE A 52 -12.86 -10.35 -6.14
C PHE A 52 -12.73 -9.99 -7.61
N SER A 53 -12.25 -8.77 -7.87
CA SER A 53 -12.02 -8.31 -9.25
C SER A 53 -10.63 -8.71 -9.79
N ASN A 54 -9.73 -9.20 -8.92
CA ASN A 54 -8.33 -9.44 -9.23
C ASN A 54 -7.68 -8.23 -9.90
N ARG A 55 -7.82 -7.04 -9.29
CA ARG A 55 -7.28 -5.79 -9.83
C ARG A 55 -6.66 -4.93 -8.74
N TRP A 56 -5.63 -4.20 -9.13
CA TRP A 56 -5.07 -3.10 -8.34
C TRP A 56 -5.72 -1.80 -8.78
N THR A 57 -6.09 -0.96 -7.84
CA THR A 57 -6.65 0.38 -8.08
C THR A 57 -5.89 1.39 -7.27
N GLU A 58 -5.53 2.52 -7.87
CA GLU A 58 -4.94 3.63 -7.13
C GLU A 58 -5.95 4.19 -6.13
N VAL A 59 -5.48 4.45 -4.92
CA VAL A 59 -6.27 5.10 -3.87
C VAL A 59 -5.61 6.42 -3.49
N ALA A 60 -6.19 7.13 -2.52
CA ALA A 60 -5.67 8.39 -2.04
C ALA A 60 -4.15 8.28 -1.73
N PRO A 61 -3.32 9.15 -2.32
CA PRO A 61 -1.89 9.09 -2.12
C PRO A 61 -1.52 9.59 -0.71
N MET A 62 -0.32 9.23 -0.27
CA MET A 62 0.31 9.84 0.90
C MET A 62 0.67 11.29 0.62
N LYS A 63 0.81 12.09 1.67
CA LYS A 63 1.26 13.49 1.52
C LYS A 63 2.73 13.62 1.15
N GLU A 64 3.52 12.64 1.56
CA GLU A 64 4.95 12.59 1.31
C GLU A 64 5.29 11.26 0.63
N ALA A 65 6.22 11.31 -0.30
CA ALA A 65 6.77 10.13 -0.93
C ALA A 65 7.75 9.45 0.04
N VAL A 66 7.60 8.15 0.25
CA VAL A 66 8.44 7.40 1.19
C VAL A 66 8.98 6.14 0.55
N SER A 67 10.23 5.81 0.85
CA SER A 67 10.84 4.53 0.49
C SER A 67 11.23 3.77 1.76
N SER A 68 11.14 2.43 1.71
CA SER A 68 11.37 1.56 2.87
C SER A 68 10.54 1.91 4.13
N PRO A 69 9.24 2.28 4.03
CA PRO A 69 8.45 2.51 5.24
C PRO A 69 8.22 1.20 6.00
N ALA A 70 7.61 1.27 7.19
CA ALA A 70 6.90 0.17 7.81
C ALA A 70 5.38 0.42 7.71
N VAL A 71 4.59 -0.63 7.48
CA VAL A 71 3.12 -0.51 7.37
C VAL A 71 2.46 -1.46 8.35
N ALA A 72 1.55 -0.95 9.17
CA ALA A 72 0.80 -1.72 10.15
C ALA A 72 -0.70 -1.39 10.06
N SER A 73 -1.57 -2.39 10.19
CA SER A 73 -3.00 -2.18 10.32
C SER A 73 -3.42 -2.27 11.79
N CYS A 74 -4.16 -1.27 12.27
CA CYS A 74 -4.68 -1.23 13.63
C CYS A 74 -5.98 -0.43 13.68
N ALA A 75 -6.99 -0.93 14.40
CA ALA A 75 -8.28 -0.25 14.62
C ALA A 75 -8.95 0.31 13.34
N GLY A 76 -8.97 -0.48 12.26
CA GLY A 76 -9.59 -0.07 10.99
C GLY A 76 -8.80 1.01 10.24
N LYS A 77 -7.51 1.19 10.54
CA LYS A 77 -6.62 2.16 9.90
C LYS A 77 -5.32 1.49 9.49
N LEU A 78 -4.70 2.00 8.43
CA LEU A 78 -3.31 1.71 8.08
C LEU A 78 -2.43 2.83 8.61
N PHE A 79 -1.31 2.44 9.22
CA PHE A 79 -0.27 3.30 9.73
C PHE A 79 0.99 3.09 8.89
N VAL A 80 1.63 4.18 8.50
CA VAL A 80 2.87 4.17 7.73
C VAL A 80 3.93 4.84 8.60
N ILE A 81 4.95 4.09 8.99
CA ILE A 81 5.90 4.51 10.03
C ILE A 81 7.30 4.49 9.44
N GLY A 82 8.02 5.60 9.60
CA GLY A 82 9.37 5.76 9.09
C GLY A 82 9.44 5.67 7.56
N GLY A 83 10.61 5.29 7.07
CA GLY A 83 11.01 5.64 5.71
C GLY A 83 11.46 7.10 5.63
N GLY A 84 12.19 7.41 4.57
CA GLY A 84 12.70 8.75 4.32
C GLY A 84 12.30 9.25 2.93
N PRO A 85 12.16 10.57 2.74
CA PRO A 85 12.12 11.16 1.42
C PRO A 85 13.47 10.96 0.69
N ASP A 86 14.55 10.85 1.46
CA ASP A 86 15.93 10.83 1.01
C ASP A 86 16.68 9.62 1.60
N ASP A 87 17.77 9.19 0.97
CA ASP A 87 18.53 8.00 1.41
C ASP A 87 19.35 8.24 2.70
N ASP A 88 19.48 9.51 3.12
CA ASP A 88 20.34 9.93 4.23
C ASP A 88 19.57 10.26 5.52
N THR A 89 18.23 10.14 5.49
CA THR A 89 17.36 10.41 6.64
C THR A 89 16.60 9.16 7.06
N CYS A 90 17.07 8.51 8.14
CA CYS A 90 16.22 7.62 8.92
C CYS A 90 15.25 8.50 9.73
N SER A 91 14.05 8.73 9.19
CA SER A 91 13.04 9.48 9.94
C SER A 91 12.33 8.57 10.94
N ASP A 92 12.29 9.00 12.19
CA ASP A 92 11.45 8.48 13.28
C ASP A 92 9.99 8.96 13.15
N LYS A 93 9.69 9.72 12.09
CA LYS A 93 8.38 10.29 11.83
C LYS A 93 7.37 9.16 11.61
N VAL A 94 6.46 9.02 12.56
CA VAL A 94 5.25 8.23 12.37
C VAL A 94 4.34 9.03 11.46
N GLY A 95 4.22 8.60 10.20
CA GLY A 95 3.15 9.03 9.30
C GLY A 95 1.83 8.48 9.83
N ASN A 96 1.33 9.06 10.91
CA ASN A 96 0.03 8.78 11.52
C ASN A 96 -1.06 9.12 10.50
N ARG A 97 -1.30 8.29 9.50
CA ARG A 97 -2.33 8.58 8.51
C ARG A 97 -3.03 7.35 8.00
N CYS A 98 -4.28 7.28 8.46
CA CYS A 98 -5.32 6.40 7.99
C CYS A 98 -5.46 6.55 6.47
N VAL A 99 -5.07 5.52 5.72
CA VAL A 99 -5.69 5.29 4.42
C VAL A 99 -7.14 4.92 4.71
N LEU A 100 -8.03 5.90 4.66
CA LEU A 100 -9.46 5.62 4.73
C LEU A 100 -9.82 4.84 3.46
N PRO A 101 -10.58 3.74 3.54
CA PRO A 101 -11.16 3.14 2.35
C PRO A 101 -11.96 4.21 1.60
N PRO A 102 -12.06 4.15 0.26
CA PRO A 102 -12.95 5.03 -0.47
C PRO A 102 -14.36 4.80 0.09
N THR A 103 -14.87 5.78 0.82
CA THR A 103 -16.27 5.81 1.25
C THR A 103 -17.11 5.74 -0.02
N THR A 104 -17.82 4.64 -0.19
CA THR A 104 -18.94 4.54 -1.13
C THR A 104 -19.83 5.74 -0.84
N GLN A 105 -19.89 6.70 -1.78
CA GLN A 105 -20.91 7.73 -1.74
C GLN A 105 -22.25 7.04 -1.93
N LEU A 106 -22.97 6.82 -0.83
CA LEU A 106 -24.41 6.63 -0.88
C LEU A 106 -25.02 8.01 -1.06
N SER A 107 -25.27 8.39 -2.31
CA SER A 107 -26.21 9.44 -2.64
C SER A 107 -27.61 8.93 -2.27
N ILE A 108 -28.20 9.51 -1.23
CA ILE A 108 -29.65 9.47 -0.98
C ILE A 108 -30.30 10.47 -1.92
#